data_AF-X1PLI0-F1
#
_entry.id   AF-X1PLI0-F1
#
_cell.length_a   1.000
_cell.length_b   1.000
_cell.length_c   1.000
_cell.angle_alpha   90.00
_cell.angle_beta   90.00
_cell.angle_gamma   90.00
#
_symmetry.space_group_name_H-M   'P 1'
#
loop_
_entity.id
_entity.type
_entity.pdbx_description
1 polymer ?
#
loop_
_entity_poly.entity_id
_entity_poly.type
_entity_poly.pdbx_seq_one_letter_code
_entity_poly.pdbx_strand_id
1 'polypeptide(L)'
;MLICIFGNVHRFLLRGFIEVETPVLQPSAGGALARPFTTHHHALDQDFYLRIALELHLKRLIVGGFDKVYELGRTFRNEGISTKHNPEFTMLESYEAYADYNDVMNMVEEMVSKISQRVLGTSKIEFGG
;
A
#
# COMPACT_ATOMS: atom_id res chain seq x y z
N MET A 1 1.82 18.71 -4.70
CA MET A 1 2.95 17.88 -4.24
C MET A 1 2.57 16.41 -4.10
N LEU A 2 1.63 16.01 -3.24
CA LEU A 2 1.20 14.60 -3.10
C LEU A 2 0.72 13.96 -4.41
N ILE A 3 -0.10 14.67 -5.18
CA ILE A 3 -0.55 14.20 -6.51
C ILE A 3 0.64 13.93 -7.44
N CYS A 4 1.67 14.79 -7.40
CA CYS A 4 2.89 14.59 -8.19
C CYS A 4 3.68 13.36 -7.72
N ILE A 5 3.72 13.10 -6.41
CA ILE A 5 4.38 11.91 -5.85
C ILE A 5 3.67 10.66 -6.35
N PHE A 6 2.35 10.56 -6.17
CA PHE A 6 1.57 9.40 -6.62
C PHE A 6 1.66 9.19 -8.13
N GLY A 7 1.55 10.25 -8.93
CA GLY A 7 1.74 10.15 -10.38
C GLY A 7 3.12 9.63 -10.78
N ASN A 8 4.17 9.95 -10.02
CA ASN A 8 5.51 9.41 -10.27
C ASN A 8 5.69 7.98 -9.76
N VAL A 9 5.01 7.57 -8.69
CA VAL A 9 4.95 6.16 -8.25
C VAL A 9 4.33 5.30 -9.36
N HIS A 10 3.15 5.67 -9.86
CA HIS A 10 2.51 4.94 -10.96
C HIS A 10 3.44 4.84 -12.18
N ARG A 11 4.06 5.96 -12.58
CA ARG A 11 5.00 5.97 -13.70
C ARG A 11 6.24 5.08 -13.46
N PHE A 12 6.74 5.00 -12.22
CA PHE A 12 7.88 4.15 -11.89
C PHE A 12 7.49 2.66 -11.99
N LEU A 13 6.28 2.30 -11.57
CA LEU A 13 5.79 0.93 -11.54
C LEU A 13 5.32 0.40 -12.91
N LEU A 14 5.29 1.25 -13.96
CA LEU A 14 5.15 0.81 -15.36
C LEU A 14 6.25 -0.17 -15.85
N ARG A 15 7.15 -0.60 -14.96
CA ARG A 15 8.15 -1.67 -15.14
C ARG A 15 7.54 -3.09 -15.08
N GLY A 16 6.34 -3.23 -15.63
CA GLY A 16 5.63 -4.51 -15.69
C GLY A 16 4.71 -4.80 -14.50
N PHE A 17 4.56 -3.89 -13.54
CA PHE A 17 3.54 -4.06 -12.50
C PHE A 17 2.15 -3.70 -13.02
N ILE A 18 1.17 -4.48 -12.61
CA ILE A 18 -0.25 -4.23 -12.86
C ILE A 18 -0.84 -3.56 -11.63
N GLU A 19 -1.46 -2.39 -11.83
CA GLU A 19 -2.24 -1.75 -10.78
C GLU A 19 -3.55 -2.49 -10.58
N VAL A 20 -3.88 -2.80 -9.33
CA VAL A 20 -5.10 -3.51 -8.97
C VAL A 20 -5.81 -2.79 -7.83
N GLU A 21 -7.11 -3.02 -7.71
CA GLU A 21 -7.91 -2.59 -6.58
C GLU A 21 -8.46 -3.83 -5.87
N THR A 22 -8.20 -3.94 -4.56
CA THR A 22 -8.65 -5.07 -3.75
C THR A 22 -9.75 -4.65 -2.77
N PRO A 23 -10.56 -5.59 -2.25
CA PRO A 23 -11.66 -5.26 -1.35
C PRO A 23 -11.22 -4.49 -0.09
N VAL A 24 -11.88 -3.36 0.16
CA VAL A 24 -11.75 -2.57 1.40
C VAL A 24 -12.48 -3.21 2.56
N LEU A 25 -13.68 -3.75 2.31
CA LEU A 25 -14.46 -4.51 3.28
C LEU A 25 -14.09 -5.99 3.17
N GLN A 26 -13.65 -6.57 4.28
CA GLN A 26 -13.17 -7.94 4.35
C GLN A 26 -13.92 -8.73 5.43
N PRO A 27 -14.25 -10.00 5.19
CA PRO A 27 -14.92 -10.85 6.19
C PRO A 27 -13.97 -11.25 7.34
N SER A 28 -12.66 -11.04 7.16
CA SER A 28 -11.63 -11.25 8.18
C SER A 28 -10.51 -10.24 7.95
N ALA A 29 -10.05 -9.60 9.02
CA ALA A 29 -8.91 -8.68 8.96
C ALA A 29 -7.59 -9.47 9.06
N GLY A 30 -6.65 -9.18 8.15
CA GLY A 30 -5.31 -9.79 8.15
C GLY A 30 -4.29 -8.99 7.34
N GLY A 31 -3.05 -9.47 7.29
CA GLY A 31 -1.93 -8.81 6.61
C GLY A 31 -1.20 -7.74 7.44
N ALA A 32 -1.66 -7.47 8.67
CA ALA A 32 -0.93 -6.64 9.64
C ALA A 32 -1.31 -7.02 11.07
N LEU A 33 -0.49 -6.59 12.03
CA LEU A 33 -0.82 -6.64 13.45
C LEU A 33 -1.40 -5.30 13.89
N ALA A 34 -2.70 -5.11 13.67
CA ALA A 34 -3.42 -3.88 14.01
C ALA A 34 -4.88 -4.17 14.39
N ARG A 35 -5.49 -3.31 15.21
CA ARG A 35 -6.92 -3.44 15.55
C ARG A 35 -7.78 -2.92 14.38
N PRO A 36 -8.70 -3.72 13.80
CA PRO A 36 -9.54 -3.26 12.70
C PRO A 36 -10.72 -2.39 13.19
N PHE A 37 -11.27 -1.60 12.27
CA PHE A 37 -12.65 -1.11 12.41
C PHE A 37 -13.61 -2.21 11.99
N THR A 38 -14.68 -2.38 12.77
CA THR A 38 -15.76 -3.35 12.49
C THR A 38 -17.00 -2.61 12.03
N THR A 39 -17.70 -3.18 11.06
CA THR A 39 -19.02 -2.74 10.59
C THR A 39 -19.92 -3.96 10.41
N HIS A 40 -21.21 -3.76 10.19
CA HIS A 40 -22.19 -4.83 10.06
C HIS A 40 -22.94 -4.75 8.74
N HIS A 41 -22.95 -5.83 7.97
CA HIS A 41 -23.62 -5.92 6.69
C HIS A 41 -25.05 -6.46 6.85
N HIS A 42 -26.04 -5.56 6.98
CA HIS A 42 -27.42 -5.91 7.33
C HIS A 42 -28.08 -6.99 6.46
N ALA A 43 -27.92 -6.95 5.14
CA ALA A 43 -28.58 -7.95 4.26
C ALA A 43 -27.94 -9.35 4.34
N LEU A 44 -26.72 -9.45 4.85
CA LEU A 44 -26.00 -10.72 5.04
C LEU A 44 -25.97 -11.13 6.52
N ASP A 45 -26.49 -10.28 7.40
CA ASP A 45 -26.50 -10.46 8.86
C ASP A 45 -25.14 -10.92 9.43
N GLN A 46 -24.06 -10.26 9.00
CA GLN A 46 -22.70 -10.61 9.42
C GLN A 46 -21.80 -9.38 9.53
N ASP A 47 -20.78 -9.51 10.38
CA ASP A 47 -19.78 -8.48 10.57
C ASP A 47 -18.72 -8.50 9.47
N PHE A 48 -18.27 -7.30 9.10
CA PHE A 48 -17.16 -7.07 8.19
C PHE A 48 -16.16 -6.12 8.83
N TYR A 49 -14.94 -6.14 8.31
CA TYR A 49 -13.83 -5.33 8.80
C TYR A 49 -13.31 -4.44 7.68
N LEU A 50 -12.97 -3.19 8.02
CA LEU A 50 -12.16 -2.38 7.12
C LEU A 50 -10.73 -2.95 7.11
N ARG A 51 -10.15 -3.08 5.91
CA ARG A 51 -8.83 -3.66 5.72
C ARG A 51 -7.73 -2.91 6.50
N ILE A 52 -6.86 -3.66 7.14
CA ILE A 52 -5.71 -3.16 7.91
C ILE A 52 -4.39 -3.18 7.11
N ALA A 53 -4.39 -3.90 5.96
CA ALA A 53 -3.31 -4.07 5.00
C ALA A 53 -3.89 -4.47 3.61
N LEU A 54 -3.07 -4.40 2.56
CA LEU A 54 -3.44 -4.83 1.19
C LEU A 54 -2.96 -6.27 0.91
N GLU A 55 -1.99 -6.75 1.69
CA GLU A 55 -1.17 -7.95 1.51
C GLU A 55 -1.91 -9.20 1.00
N LEU A 56 -2.93 -9.67 1.74
CA LEU A 56 -3.46 -11.01 1.53
C LEU A 56 -4.16 -11.16 0.18
N HIS A 57 -4.80 -10.09 -0.31
CA HIS A 57 -5.43 -10.10 -1.63
C HIS A 57 -4.40 -10.01 -2.75
N LEU A 58 -3.37 -9.19 -2.58
CA LEU A 58 -2.28 -9.09 -3.56
C LEU A 58 -1.52 -10.42 -3.68
N LYS A 59 -1.23 -11.12 -2.57
CA LYS A 59 -0.63 -12.46 -2.61
C LYS A 59 -1.51 -13.48 -3.33
N ARG A 60 -2.84 -13.41 -3.18
CA ARG A 60 -3.77 -14.27 -3.93
C ARG A 60 -3.68 -14.03 -5.44
N LEU A 61 -3.43 -12.79 -5.87
CA LEU A 61 -3.20 -12.48 -7.29
C LEU A 61 -1.89 -13.09 -7.80
N ILE A 62 -0.81 -13.05 -6.99
CA ILE A 62 0.43 -13.78 -7.34
C ILE A 62 0.14 -15.27 -7.54
N VAL A 63 -0.58 -15.90 -6.60
CA VAL A 63 -0.99 -17.32 -6.73
C VAL A 63 -1.88 -17.54 -7.96
N GLY A 64 -2.71 -16.56 -8.32
CA GLY A 64 -3.55 -16.56 -9.52
C GLY A 64 -2.80 -16.38 -10.84
N GLY A 65 -1.47 -16.22 -10.82
CA GLY A 65 -0.64 -16.11 -12.02
C GLY A 65 -0.31 -14.68 -12.46
N PHE A 66 -0.57 -13.67 -11.63
CA PHE A 66 -0.12 -12.31 -11.88
C PHE A 66 1.27 -12.11 -11.29
N ASP A 67 2.33 -12.12 -12.10
CA ASP A 67 3.70 -12.06 -11.59
C ASP A 67 4.09 -10.74 -10.92
N LYS A 68 3.44 -9.62 -11.26
CA LYS A 68 3.74 -8.30 -10.71
C LYS A 68 2.48 -7.49 -10.50
N VAL A 69 2.13 -7.22 -9.25
CA VAL A 69 0.94 -6.44 -8.89
C VAL A 69 1.29 -5.38 -7.86
N TYR A 70 0.58 -4.27 -7.88
CA TYR A 70 0.65 -3.28 -6.83
C TYR A 70 -0.70 -2.60 -6.61
N GLU A 71 -0.89 -2.07 -5.42
CA GLU A 71 -2.04 -1.23 -5.09
C GLU A 71 -1.56 -0.02 -4.28
N LEU A 72 -2.05 1.16 -4.65
CA LEU A 72 -1.95 2.39 -3.87
C LEU A 72 -3.31 2.65 -3.24
N GLY A 73 -3.49 2.17 -2.02
CA GLY A 73 -4.81 2.01 -1.41
C GLY A 73 -4.89 2.56 0.00
N ARG A 74 -6.13 2.77 0.48
CA ARG A 74 -6.37 3.16 1.87
C ARG A 74 -6.43 1.98 2.81
N THR A 75 -5.77 2.09 3.97
CA THR A 75 -5.85 1.15 5.08
C THR A 75 -6.35 1.85 6.34
N PHE A 76 -7.02 1.10 7.20
CA PHE A 76 -7.72 1.62 8.36
C PHE A 76 -7.27 0.90 9.63
N ARG A 77 -6.86 1.62 10.65
CA ARG A 77 -6.42 1.05 11.95
C ARG A 77 -7.13 1.77 13.09
N ASN A 78 -7.90 1.01 13.85
CA ASN A 78 -8.67 1.48 15.00
C ASN A 78 -7.80 1.51 16.26
N GLU A 79 -6.80 2.38 16.24
CA GLU A 79 -5.80 2.54 17.29
C GLU A 79 -5.90 3.95 17.93
N GLY A 80 -5.08 4.21 18.94
CA GLY A 80 -5.03 5.53 19.57
C GLY A 80 -4.58 6.61 18.58
N ILE A 81 -5.16 7.80 18.68
CA ILE A 81 -4.78 8.95 17.85
C ILE A 81 -3.48 9.55 18.41
N SER A 82 -2.53 9.84 17.53
CA SER A 82 -1.35 10.63 17.89
C SER A 82 -0.98 11.59 16.77
N THR A 83 -0.07 12.53 17.03
CA THR A 83 0.47 13.44 16.00
C THR A 83 1.22 12.71 14.88
N LYS A 84 1.52 11.42 15.06
CA LYS A 84 2.22 10.57 14.08
C LYS A 84 1.32 9.52 13.42
N HIS A 85 0.13 9.25 13.95
CA HIS A 85 -0.73 8.16 13.48
C HIS A 85 -2.14 8.65 13.22
N ASN A 86 -2.56 8.55 11.96
CA ASN A 86 -3.94 8.78 11.55
C ASN A 86 -4.65 7.42 11.41
N PRO A 87 -5.91 7.27 11.86
CA PRO A 87 -6.66 6.02 11.74
C PRO A 87 -6.88 5.56 10.30
N GLU A 88 -6.78 6.46 9.34
CA GLU A 88 -6.92 6.22 7.91
C GLU A 88 -5.66 6.73 7.18
N PHE A 89 -4.92 5.88 6.49
CA PHE A 89 -3.70 6.30 5.80
C PHE A 89 -3.45 5.50 4.53
N THR A 90 -2.77 6.12 3.57
CA THR A 90 -2.51 5.53 2.25
C THR A 90 -1.22 4.73 2.28
N MET A 91 -1.27 3.53 1.72
CA MET A 91 -0.11 2.66 1.54
C MET A 91 0.04 2.32 0.06
N LEU A 92 1.31 2.18 -0.35
CA LEU A 92 1.68 1.44 -1.55
C LEU A 92 2.13 0.06 -1.10
N GLU A 93 1.51 -0.99 -1.61
CA GLU A 93 2.03 -2.36 -1.51
C GLU A 93 2.25 -2.93 -2.91
N SER A 94 3.34 -3.68 -3.08
CA SER A 94 3.72 -4.32 -4.33
C SER A 94 4.18 -5.75 -4.07
N TYR A 95 3.82 -6.66 -4.96
CA TYR A 95 4.28 -8.04 -4.96
C TYR A 95 4.84 -8.40 -6.33
N GLU A 96 6.00 -9.05 -6.33
CA GLU A 96 6.71 -9.52 -7.51
C GLU A 96 7.11 -10.99 -7.31
N ALA A 97 6.67 -11.86 -8.22
CA ALA A 97 7.06 -13.27 -8.24
C ALA A 97 8.54 -13.40 -8.57
N TYR A 98 9.19 -14.41 -8.01
CA TYR A 98 10.62 -14.71 -8.18
C TYR A 98 11.60 -13.64 -7.68
N ALA A 99 11.11 -12.61 -7.00
CA ALA A 99 11.93 -11.61 -6.32
C ALA A 99 12.12 -11.97 -4.84
N ASP A 100 13.30 -11.65 -4.32
CA ASP A 100 13.56 -11.66 -2.89
C ASP A 100 13.61 -10.22 -2.31
N TYR A 101 13.92 -10.10 -1.03
CA TYR A 101 13.95 -8.81 -0.36
C TYR A 101 15.07 -7.88 -0.91
N ASN A 102 16.15 -8.40 -1.49
CA ASN A 102 17.19 -7.58 -2.11
C ASN A 102 16.68 -6.88 -3.37
N ASP A 103 15.88 -7.58 -4.18
CA ASP A 103 15.22 -6.99 -5.34
C ASP A 103 14.29 -5.84 -4.91
N VAL A 104 13.51 -6.07 -3.85
CA VAL A 104 12.61 -5.06 -3.29
C VAL A 104 13.38 -3.89 -2.69
N MET A 105 14.49 -4.12 -1.96
CA MET A 105 15.34 -3.05 -1.43
C MET A 105 15.87 -2.15 -2.55
N ASN A 106 16.45 -2.75 -3.60
CA ASN A 106 16.95 -2.01 -4.77
C ASN A 106 15.83 -1.21 -5.44
N MET A 107 14.66 -1.81 -5.62
CA MET A 107 13.50 -1.14 -6.21
C MET A 107 13.06 0.07 -5.38
N VAL A 108 12.95 -0.07 -4.06
CA VAL A 108 12.51 1.00 -3.16
C VAL A 108 13.50 2.16 -3.16
N GLU A 109 14.80 1.88 -3.04
CA GLU A 109 15.85 2.91 -3.09
C GLU A 109 15.81 3.70 -4.40
N GLU A 110 15.73 2.99 -5.53
CA GLU A 110 15.67 3.61 -6.85
C GLU A 110 14.40 4.44 -7.02
N MET A 111 13.25 3.93 -6.56
CA MET A 111 11.96 4.62 -6.64
C MET A 111 12.00 5.92 -5.85
N VAL A 112 12.37 5.86 -4.57
CA VAL A 112 12.38 7.03 -3.68
C VAL A 112 13.36 8.08 -4.19
N SER A 113 14.58 7.67 -4.57
CA SER A 113 15.62 8.57 -5.10
C SER A 113 15.15 9.29 -6.38
N LYS A 114 14.59 8.54 -7.35
CA LYS A 114 14.10 9.11 -8.61
C LYS A 114 12.91 10.04 -8.42
N ILE A 115 11.97 9.68 -7.55
CA ILE A 115 10.79 10.51 -7.27
C ILE A 115 11.23 11.79 -6.56
N SER A 116 12.13 11.70 -5.58
CA SER A 116 12.69 12.85 -4.88
C SER A 116 13.36 13.82 -5.86
N GLN A 117 14.22 13.31 -6.74
CA GLN A 117 14.85 14.12 -7.78
C GLN A 117 13.84 14.76 -8.75
N ARG A 118 12.79 14.03 -9.18
CA ARG A 118 11.79 14.58 -10.10
C ARG A 118 10.89 15.63 -9.48
N VAL A 119 10.53 15.46 -8.20
CA VAL A 119 9.57 16.33 -7.52
C VAL A 119 10.27 17.54 -6.89
N LEU A 120 11.49 17.37 -6.37
CA LEU A 120 12.21 18.39 -5.60
C LEU A 120 13.50 18.88 -6.28
N GLY A 121 14.02 18.19 -7.30
CA GLY A 121 15.30 18.52 -7.93
C GLY A 121 16.53 18.20 -7.08
N THR A 122 16.35 17.46 -5.98
CA THR A 122 17.41 17.08 -5.05
C THR A 122 17.05 15.78 -4.35
N SER A 123 18.06 15.01 -3.92
CA SER A 123 17.91 13.88 -2.99
C SER A 123 18.24 14.24 -1.54
N LYS A 124 18.64 15.50 -1.29
CA LYS A 124 18.91 16.04 0.05
C LYS A 124 17.71 16.89 0.49
N ILE A 125 17.14 16.55 1.64
CA ILE A 125 15.95 17.20 2.20
C ILE A 125 16.26 17.57 3.65
N GLU A 126 15.87 18.78 4.04
CA GLU A 126 15.86 19.19 5.44
C GLU A 126 14.58 18.70 6.11
N PHE A 127 14.70 17.99 7.23
CA PHE A 127 13.57 17.41 7.94
C PHE A 127 13.68 17.68 9.43
N GLY A 128 12.66 18.32 10.00
CA GLY A 128 12.59 18.63 11.43
C GLY A 128 13.15 20.00 11.85
N GLY A 129 13.73 20.76 10.91
CA GLY A 129 14.50 21.98 11.21
C GLY A 129 15.89 21.69 11.76
#